data_AF-A0A445FI05-F1
#
_entry.id   AF-A0A445FI05-F1
#
_cell.length_a   1.000
_cell.length_b   1.000
_cell.length_c   1.000
_cell.angle_alpha   90.00
_cell.angle_beta   90.00
_cell.angle_gamma   90.00
#
_symmetry.space_group_name_H-M   'P 1'
#
loop_
_entity.id
_entity.type
_entity.pdbx_description
1 polymer ?
#
loop_
_entity_poly.entity_id
_entity_poly.type
_entity_poly.pdbx_seq_one_letter_code
_entity_poly.pdbx_strand_id
1 'polypeptide(L)'
;MEVLGRLASQIATVVQGKDKPTYTPNRDDGDMCIVLNAKDICVTGRKLTDKVYYWHTGYIGHLKQRTLKDQMAKDPTEVIRKAVLRMLPRNKLRDDRDRKLRIFPGSEHPFVDRPLEPYVMPPRSVREMRPRARRAMIRAQKKAEQQQQKADGMKGKNGEAQEESA
;
A
#
# COMPACT_ATOMS: atom_id res chain seq x y z
N MET A 1 5.12 13.73 2.58
CA MET A 1 5.59 12.41 2.10
C MET A 1 4.39 11.47 2.05
N GLU A 2 4.11 10.87 0.90
CA GLU A 2 2.89 10.08 0.70
C GLU A 2 3.17 8.58 0.56
N VAL A 3 2.14 7.78 0.86
CA VAL A 3 2.23 6.32 0.79
C VAL A 3 1.83 5.86 -0.60
N LEU A 4 2.68 5.05 -1.24
CA LEU A 4 2.52 4.53 -2.61
C LEU A 4 1.07 4.14 -2.95
N GLY A 5 0.46 3.26 -2.17
CA GLY A 5 -0.86 2.73 -2.49
C GLY A 5 -1.98 3.76 -2.38
N ARG A 6 -1.84 4.73 -1.48
CA ARG A 6 -2.83 5.80 -1.30
C ARG A 6 -2.74 6.80 -2.45
N LEU A 7 -1.52 7.18 -2.83
CA LEU A 7 -1.26 8.00 -4.00
C LEU A 7 -1.77 7.33 -5.28
N ALA A 8 -1.40 6.07 -5.51
CA ALA A 8 -1.81 5.34 -6.70
C ALA A 8 -3.34 5.24 -6.86
N SER A 9 -4.07 5.06 -5.75
CA SER A 9 -5.53 5.00 -5.77
C SER A 9 -6.17 6.33 -6.17
N GLN A 10 -5.61 7.45 -5.73
CA GLN A 10 -6.12 8.77 -6.09
C GLN A 10 -5.82 9.08 -7.56
N ILE A 11 -4.59 8.80 -8.01
CA ILE A 11 -4.20 8.93 -9.42
C ILE A 11 -5.15 8.11 -10.31
N ALA A 12 -5.44 6.86 -9.95
CA ALA A 12 -6.32 6.00 -10.73
C ALA A 12 -7.75 6.54 -10.84
N THR A 13 -8.25 7.27 -9.84
CA THR A 13 -9.57 7.92 -9.87
C THR A 13 -9.57 9.11 -10.83
N VAL A 14 -8.57 9.98 -10.73
CA VAL A 14 -8.43 11.19 -11.57
C VAL A 14 -8.18 10.82 -13.04
N VAL A 15 -7.29 9.86 -13.30
CA VAL A 15 -7.01 9.36 -14.65
C VAL A 15 -8.24 8.66 -15.27
N GLN A 16 -9.16 8.14 -14.46
CA GLN A 16 -10.44 7.61 -14.94
C GLN A 16 -11.51 8.70 -15.13
N GLY A 17 -11.34 9.89 -14.58
CA GLY A 17 -12.33 10.96 -14.58
C GLY A 17 -13.51 10.71 -13.63
N LYS A 18 -13.36 9.80 -12.66
CA LYS A 18 -14.45 9.43 -11.70
C LYS A 18 -14.73 10.50 -10.65
N ASP A 19 -13.84 11.46 -10.54
CA ASP A 19 -13.96 12.68 -9.75
C ASP A 19 -14.97 13.67 -10.35
N LYS A 20 -15.27 13.58 -11.65
CA LYS A 20 -16.20 14.46 -12.35
C LYS A 20 -17.59 13.84 -12.47
N PRO A 21 -18.67 14.64 -12.34
CA PRO A 21 -20.04 14.13 -12.47
C PRO A 21 -20.39 13.69 -13.90
N THR A 22 -19.61 14.12 -14.89
CA THR A 22 -19.75 13.76 -16.31
C THR A 22 -19.12 12.40 -16.65
N TYR A 23 -18.73 11.61 -15.64
CA TYR A 23 -18.07 10.32 -15.84
C TYR A 23 -18.95 9.35 -16.64
N THR A 24 -18.40 8.86 -17.74
CA THR A 24 -19.00 7.78 -18.54
C THR A 24 -18.02 6.60 -18.62
N PRO A 25 -18.45 5.36 -18.31
CA PRO A 25 -17.53 4.23 -18.19
C PRO A 25 -16.94 3.75 -19.53
N ASN A 26 -17.62 4.05 -20.64
CA ASN A 26 -17.24 3.68 -22.00
C ASN A 26 -16.37 4.72 -22.71
N ARG A 27 -16.26 5.95 -22.18
CA ARG A 27 -15.41 7.01 -22.72
C ARG A 27 -14.19 7.25 -21.83
N ASP A 28 -13.18 7.91 -22.38
CA ASP A 28 -11.97 8.27 -21.66
C ASP A 28 -11.88 9.80 -21.45
N ASP A 29 -12.61 10.28 -20.45
CA ASP A 29 -12.70 11.71 -20.09
C ASP A 29 -11.83 12.09 -18.89
N GLY A 30 -10.91 11.20 -18.48
CA GLY A 30 -10.01 11.47 -17.37
C GLY A 30 -8.91 12.48 -17.71
N ASP A 31 -8.39 13.13 -16.67
CA ASP A 31 -7.38 14.17 -16.81
C ASP A 31 -5.95 13.61 -16.90
N MET A 32 -5.04 14.45 -17.40
CA MET A 32 -3.61 14.16 -17.42
C MET A 32 -3.01 14.42 -16.03
N CYS A 33 -2.53 13.37 -15.37
CA CYS A 33 -1.85 13.49 -14.09
C CYS A 33 -0.33 13.54 -14.26
N ILE A 34 0.31 14.53 -13.64
CA ILE A 34 1.76 14.62 -13.53
C ILE A 34 2.15 14.36 -12.08
N VAL A 35 3.01 13.36 -11.87
CA VAL A 35 3.57 13.02 -10.57
C VAL A 35 5.03 13.45 -10.53
N LEU A 36 5.39 14.25 -9.55
CA LEU A 36 6.75 14.72 -9.30
C LEU A 36 7.37 13.97 -8.11
N ASN A 37 8.71 14.01 -8.02
CA ASN A 37 9.47 13.43 -6.91
C ASN A 37 9.17 11.95 -6.63
N ALA A 38 9.13 11.12 -7.67
CA ALA A 38 8.88 9.68 -7.51
C ALA A 38 9.91 8.96 -6.61
N LYS A 39 11.11 9.53 -6.45
CA LYS A 39 12.17 9.02 -5.56
C LYS A 39 11.77 9.06 -4.07
N ASP A 40 10.97 10.05 -3.66
CA ASP A 40 10.68 10.33 -2.25
C ASP A 40 9.42 9.62 -1.74
N ILE A 41 9.00 8.56 -2.42
CA ILE A 41 7.80 7.82 -2.06
C ILE A 41 8.06 6.90 -0.88
N CYS A 42 7.12 6.90 0.06
CA CYS A 42 7.17 6.05 1.23
C CYS A 42 6.35 4.77 1.04
N VAL A 43 6.88 3.68 1.57
CA VAL A 43 6.18 2.40 1.71
C VAL A 43 6.22 1.99 3.17
N THR A 44 5.08 1.57 3.71
CA THR A 44 4.96 1.23 5.13
C THR A 44 5.51 -0.15 5.47
N GLY A 45 6.08 -0.30 6.66
CA GLY A 45 6.58 -1.59 7.17
C GLY A 45 7.87 -2.06 6.50
N ARG A 46 8.05 -3.38 6.38
CA ARG A 46 9.23 -4.03 5.75
C ARG A 46 9.06 -4.29 4.25
N LYS A 47 8.03 -3.70 3.63
CA LYS A 47 7.70 -3.94 2.22
C LYS A 47 8.82 -3.55 1.25
N LEU A 48 9.71 -2.64 1.66
CA LEU A 48 10.82 -2.21 0.82
C LEU A 48 11.77 -3.39 0.49
N THR A 49 11.95 -4.32 1.43
CA THR A 49 12.73 -5.55 1.22
C THR A 49 11.84 -6.73 0.82
N ASP A 50 10.68 -6.86 1.44
CA ASP A 50 9.88 -8.09 1.33
C ASP A 50 9.04 -8.16 0.06
N LYS A 51 8.73 -7.02 -0.57
CA LYS A 51 7.93 -6.98 -1.79
C LYS A 51 8.80 -7.30 -2.99
N VAL A 52 8.46 -8.39 -3.68
CA VAL A 52 9.14 -8.83 -4.90
C VAL A 52 8.24 -8.65 -6.12
N TYR A 53 8.80 -8.10 -7.19
CA TYR A 53 8.21 -8.04 -8.52
C TYR A 53 8.65 -9.26 -9.31
N TYR A 54 7.69 -10.01 -9.84
CA TYR A 54 7.92 -11.16 -10.69
C TYR A 54 7.50 -10.87 -12.13
N TRP A 55 8.28 -11.37 -13.09
CA TRP A 55 7.90 -11.43 -14.48
C TRP A 55 8.60 -12.61 -15.17
N HIS A 56 7.98 -13.14 -16.21
CA HIS A 56 8.50 -14.28 -16.96
C HIS A 56 8.81 -13.84 -18.39
N THR A 57 9.88 -14.35 -18.98
CA THR A 57 10.26 -13.99 -20.37
C THR A 57 9.60 -14.88 -21.43
N GLY A 58 9.04 -16.02 -21.04
CA GLY A 58 8.39 -16.99 -21.94
C GLY A 58 9.14 -18.32 -22.05
N TYR A 59 10.45 -18.33 -21.79
CA TYR A 59 11.29 -19.53 -21.82
C TYR A 59 11.21 -20.32 -20.51
N ILE A 60 11.29 -21.66 -20.59
CA ILE A 60 11.25 -22.56 -19.42
C ILE A 60 12.35 -22.16 -18.43
N GLY A 61 12.01 -22.04 -17.14
CA GLY A 61 12.96 -21.70 -16.07
C GLY A 61 13.31 -20.21 -15.92
N HIS A 62 12.75 -19.30 -16.74
CA HIS A 62 13.15 -17.89 -16.76
C HIS A 62 12.19 -16.98 -15.96
N LEU A 63 11.91 -17.35 -14.72
CA LEU A 63 11.20 -16.47 -13.78
C LEU A 63 12.18 -15.44 -13.22
N LYS A 64 12.02 -14.19 -13.63
CA LYS A 64 12.82 -13.06 -13.13
C LYS A 64 12.13 -12.45 -11.93
N GLN A 65 12.93 -12.11 -10.93
CA GLN A 65 12.48 -11.47 -9.71
C GLN A 65 13.32 -10.25 -9.39
N ARG A 66 12.69 -9.23 -8.80
CA ARG A 66 13.39 -8.04 -8.31
C ARG A 66 12.68 -7.48 -7.08
N THR A 67 13.43 -7.13 -6.05
CA THR A 67 12.85 -6.51 -4.86
C THR A 67 12.40 -5.08 -5.13
N LEU A 68 11.50 -4.56 -4.29
CA LEU A 68 11.08 -3.17 -4.36
C LEU A 68 12.26 -2.21 -4.16
N LYS A 69 13.18 -2.53 -3.25
CA LYS A 69 14.43 -1.78 -3.02
C LYS A 69 15.22 -1.59 -4.31
N ASP A 70 15.50 -2.71 -5.00
CA ASP A 70 16.29 -2.68 -6.24
C ASP A 70 15.54 -1.96 -7.36
N GLN A 71 14.22 -2.12 -7.41
CA GLN A 71 13.40 -1.42 -8.39
C GLN A 71 13.37 0.10 -8.16
N MET A 72 13.33 0.56 -6.91
CA MET A 72 13.42 1.99 -6.58
C MET A 72 14.79 2.59 -6.90
N ALA A 73 15.87 1.82 -6.70
CA ALA A 73 17.22 2.25 -7.05
C ALA A 73 17.41 2.36 -8.57
N LYS A 74 16.83 1.44 -9.33
CA LYS A 74 16.91 1.45 -10.80
C LYS A 74 16.00 2.52 -11.42
N ASP A 75 14.68 2.35 -11.25
CA ASP A 75 13.65 3.14 -11.92
C ASP A 75 12.46 3.35 -10.96
N PRO A 76 12.48 4.42 -10.13
CA PRO A 76 11.41 4.68 -9.16
C PRO A 76 10.07 5.01 -9.83
N THR A 77 10.10 5.60 -11.03
CA THR A 77 8.93 5.91 -11.87
C THR A 77 8.09 4.65 -12.15
N GLU A 78 8.76 3.53 -12.44
CA GLU A 78 8.11 2.28 -12.81
C GLU A 78 7.34 1.65 -11.64
N VAL A 79 7.78 1.93 -10.39
CA VAL A 79 7.09 1.47 -9.18
C VAL A 79 5.68 2.06 -9.10
N ILE A 80 5.56 3.36 -9.36
CA ILE A 80 4.27 4.08 -9.37
C ILE A 80 3.46 3.65 -10.58
N ARG A 81 4.06 3.64 -11.78
CA ARG A 81 3.36 3.28 -13.02
C ARG A 81 2.73 1.90 -12.90
N LYS A 82 3.48 0.88 -12.44
CA LYS A 82 2.94 -0.47 -12.20
C LYS A 82 1.85 -0.50 -11.13
N ALA A 83 1.93 0.34 -10.10
CA ALA A 83 0.91 0.39 -9.06
C ALA A 83 -0.40 0.96 -9.62
N VAL A 84 -0.34 2.07 -10.36
CA VAL A 84 -1.51 2.71 -10.98
C VAL A 84 -2.10 1.84 -12.07
N LEU A 85 -1.27 1.26 -12.95
CA LEU A 85 -1.73 0.39 -14.03
C LEU A 85 -2.53 -0.82 -13.52
N ARG A 86 -2.14 -1.36 -12.36
CA ARG A 86 -2.86 -2.45 -11.69
C ARG A 86 -4.16 -2.01 -10.99
N MET A 87 -4.37 -0.72 -10.79
CA MET A 87 -5.60 -0.15 -10.25
C MET A 87 -6.59 0.28 -11.34
N LEU A 88 -6.14 0.43 -12.59
CA LEU A 88 -7.01 0.71 -13.72
C LEU A 88 -7.81 -0.55 -14.16
N PRO A 89 -9.04 -0.38 -14.66
CA PRO A 89 -9.83 -1.51 -15.17
C PRO A 89 -9.11 -2.17 -16.35
N ARG A 90 -9.11 -3.49 -16.41
CA ARG A 90 -8.47 -4.26 -17.48
C ARG A 90 -9.37 -4.28 -18.72
N ASN A 91 -9.30 -3.22 -19.51
CA ASN A 91 -9.99 -3.07 -20.79
C ASN A 91 -9.06 -2.42 -21.84
N LYS A 92 -9.56 -2.19 -23.06
CA LYS A 92 -8.79 -1.54 -24.14
C LYS A 92 -8.41 -0.08 -23.81
N LEU A 93 -9.24 0.63 -23.04
CA LEU A 93 -8.98 2.00 -22.60
C LEU A 93 -7.88 2.11 -21.54
N ARG A 94 -7.44 0.99 -20.96
CA ARG A 94 -6.43 1.01 -19.89
C ARG A 94 -5.11 1.62 -20.37
N ASP A 95 -4.69 1.27 -21.57
CA ASP A 95 -3.40 1.70 -22.11
C ASP A 95 -3.48 3.18 -22.55
N ASP A 96 -4.64 3.62 -23.04
CA ASP A 96 -4.91 5.04 -23.33
C ASP A 96 -4.91 5.89 -22.06
N ARG A 97 -5.51 5.38 -20.98
CA ARG A 97 -5.45 5.99 -19.65
C ARG A 97 -4.03 6.04 -19.09
N ASP A 98 -3.23 4.98 -19.26
CA ASP A 98 -1.82 4.98 -18.81
C ASP A 98 -0.96 6.01 -19.58
N ARG A 99 -1.30 6.30 -20.85
CA ARG A 99 -0.63 7.36 -21.63
C ARG A 99 -0.87 8.76 -21.05
N LYS A 100 -1.99 8.98 -20.35
CA LYS A 100 -2.28 10.24 -19.63
C LYS A 100 -1.47 10.39 -18.32
N LEU A 101 -0.79 9.35 -17.86
CA LEU A 101 0.05 9.42 -16.67
C LEU A 101 1.51 9.75 -17.01
N ARG A 102 1.99 10.88 -16.50
CA ARG A 102 3.40 11.31 -16.61
C ARG A 102 4.02 11.35 -15.22
N ILE A 103 5.18 10.73 -15.08
CA ILE A 103 5.86 10.57 -13.79
C ILE A 103 7.30 10.98 -13.95
N PHE A 104 7.77 11.85 -13.07
CA PHE A 104 9.14 12.34 -13.04
C PHE A 104 9.81 11.94 -11.72
N PRO A 105 11.09 11.53 -11.78
CA PRO A 105 11.81 11.12 -10.58
C PRO A 105 12.24 12.31 -9.72
N GLY A 106 12.40 13.50 -10.30
CA GLY A 106 12.70 14.76 -9.61
C GLY A 106 11.52 15.73 -9.60
N SER A 107 11.80 16.97 -9.23
CA SER A 107 10.83 18.06 -9.10
C SER A 107 10.53 18.76 -10.42
N GLU A 108 11.38 18.59 -11.42
CA GLU A 108 11.27 19.28 -12.70
C GLU A 108 10.39 18.50 -13.69
N HIS A 109 9.63 19.24 -14.49
CA HIS A 109 8.82 18.71 -15.57
C HIS A 109 8.90 19.62 -16.81
N PRO A 110 8.82 19.07 -18.03
CA PRO A 110 8.89 19.85 -19.27
C PRO A 110 7.59 20.59 -19.61
N PHE A 111 6.48 20.36 -18.88
CA PHE A 111 5.15 20.86 -19.24
C PHE A 111 4.86 22.31 -18.81
N VAL A 112 5.84 23.21 -18.91
CA VAL A 112 5.73 24.59 -18.42
C VAL A 112 4.68 25.41 -19.20
N ASP A 113 4.46 25.08 -20.47
CA ASP A 113 3.56 25.83 -21.36
C ASP A 113 2.07 25.53 -21.12
N ARG A 114 1.74 24.52 -20.32
CA ARG A 114 0.36 24.11 -20.06
C ARG A 114 -0.12 24.64 -18.71
N PRO A 115 -1.42 25.00 -18.58
CA PRO A 115 -1.97 25.35 -17.27
C PRO A 115 -1.92 24.11 -16.36
N LEU A 116 -1.19 24.23 -15.26
CA LEU A 116 -1.02 23.18 -14.26
C LEU A 116 -1.79 23.55 -13.01
N GLU A 117 -2.74 22.72 -12.63
CA GLU A 117 -3.47 22.86 -11.37
C GLU A 117 -2.86 21.94 -10.32
N PRO A 118 -2.43 22.48 -9.16
CA PRO A 118 -1.89 21.65 -8.09
C PRO A 118 -3.03 20.82 -7.46
N TYR A 119 -2.89 19.50 -7.52
CA TYR A 119 -3.86 18.59 -6.91
C TYR A 119 -3.59 18.43 -5.41
N VAL A 120 -4.58 18.78 -4.59
CA VAL A 120 -4.54 18.56 -3.13
C VAL A 120 -5.30 17.28 -2.80
N MET A 121 -4.67 16.37 -2.08
CA MET A 121 -5.35 15.16 -1.61
C MET A 121 -6.51 15.50 -0.65
N PRO A 122 -7.63 14.75 -0.71
CA PRO A 122 -8.72 14.95 0.23
C PRO A 122 -8.23 14.75 1.68
N PRO A 123 -8.63 15.66 2.61
CA PRO A 123 -8.20 15.60 4.00
C PRO A 123 -8.71 14.31 4.63
N ARG A 124 -7.83 13.65 5.40
CA ARG A 124 -8.14 12.34 5.99
C ARG A 124 -8.27 12.47 7.50
N SER A 125 -9.38 12.00 8.05
CA SER A 125 -9.47 11.67 9.48
C SER A 125 -8.64 10.41 9.74
N VAL A 126 -7.45 10.58 10.33
CA VAL A 126 -6.62 9.46 10.76
C VAL A 126 -7.12 9.04 12.14
N ARG A 127 -7.49 7.77 12.33
CA ARG A 127 -7.64 7.21 13.68
C ARG A 127 -6.31 7.40 14.40
N GLU A 128 -6.30 8.20 15.46
CA GLU A 128 -5.12 8.41 16.29
C GLU A 128 -4.46 7.07 16.61
N MET A 129 -3.14 7.01 16.45
CA MET A 129 -2.41 5.80 16.81
C MET A 129 -2.62 5.54 18.30
N ARG A 130 -3.26 4.41 18.65
CA ARG A 130 -3.12 3.86 20.00
C ARG A 130 -1.62 3.76 20.30
N PRO A 131 -1.10 4.38 21.37
CA PRO A 131 0.32 4.33 21.68
C PRO A 131 0.80 2.89 21.68
N ARG A 132 1.97 2.61 21.07
CA ARG A 132 2.54 1.24 21.04
C ARG A 132 2.64 0.65 22.45
N ALA A 133 2.89 1.49 23.45
CA ALA A 133 2.84 1.18 24.88
C ALA A 133 1.51 0.54 25.32
N ARG A 134 0.36 1.07 24.88
CA ARG A 134 -0.96 0.55 25.23
C ARG A 134 -1.21 -0.86 24.64
N ARG A 135 -0.74 -1.13 23.41
CA ARG A 135 -0.80 -2.49 22.80
C ARG A 135 0.16 -3.47 23.47
N ALA A 136 1.34 -3.02 23.90
CA ALA A 136 2.30 -3.85 24.63
C ALA A 136 1.79 -4.19 26.03
N MET A 137 1.25 -3.21 26.77
CA MET A 137 0.60 -3.43 28.07
C MET A 137 -0.59 -4.36 27.97
N ILE A 138 -1.50 -4.18 27.01
CA ILE A 138 -2.65 -5.09 26.82
C ILE A 138 -2.17 -6.52 26.51
N ARG A 139 -1.11 -6.68 25.72
CA ARG A 139 -0.52 -8.00 25.44
C ARG A 139 0.17 -8.61 26.66
N ALA A 140 0.82 -7.79 27.48
CA ALA A 140 1.45 -8.23 28.72
C ALA A 140 0.39 -8.65 29.76
N GLN A 141 -0.66 -7.84 29.95
CA GLN A 141 -1.81 -8.12 30.82
C GLN A 141 -2.51 -9.42 30.41
N LYS A 142 -2.83 -9.57 29.11
CA LYS A 142 -3.49 -10.78 28.61
C LYS A 142 -2.61 -12.04 28.74
N LYS A 143 -1.29 -11.89 28.65
CA LYS A 143 -0.32 -12.98 28.90
C LYS A 143 -0.24 -13.33 30.39
N ALA A 144 -0.32 -12.34 31.28
CA ALA A 144 -0.34 -12.53 32.73
C ALA A 144 -1.65 -13.18 33.21
N GLU A 145 -2.81 -12.74 32.69
CA GLU A 145 -4.12 -13.36 32.95
C GLU A 145 -4.16 -14.83 32.49
N GLN A 146 -3.60 -15.14 31.33
CA GLN A 146 -3.48 -16.53 30.85
C GLN A 146 -2.54 -17.38 31.71
N GLN A 147 -1.54 -16.78 32.36
CA GLN A 147 -0.66 -17.49 33.29
C GLN A 147 -1.34 -17.73 34.64
N GLN A 148 -2.15 -16.78 35.13
CA GLN A 148 -2.96 -16.95 36.34
C GLN A 148 -4.04 -18.01 36.15
N GLN A 149 -4.80 -17.96 35.05
CA GLN A 149 -5.81 -18.98 34.74
C GLN A 149 -5.21 -20.39 34.60
N LYS A 150 -3.98 -20.50 34.06
CA LYS A 150 -3.27 -21.78 33.99
C LYS A 150 -2.77 -22.25 35.36
N ALA A 151 -2.33 -21.35 36.23
CA ALA A 151 -1.89 -21.69 37.58
C ALA A 151 -3.07 -22.12 38.48
N ASP A 152 -4.21 -21.44 38.36
CA ASP A 152 -5.43 -21.78 39.11
C ASP A 152 -6.04 -23.10 38.63
N GLY A 153 -6.02 -23.37 37.32
CA GLY A 153 -6.42 -24.68 36.78
C GLY A 153 -5.49 -25.84 37.17
N MET A 154 -4.23 -25.56 37.53
CA MET A 154 -3.27 -26.57 38.01
C MET A 154 -3.44 -26.84 39.52
N LYS A 155 -3.83 -25.82 40.30
CA LYS A 155 -4.17 -25.99 41.73
C LYS A 155 -5.46 -26.78 41.94
N GLY A 156 -6.47 -26.60 41.09
CA GLY A 156 -7.72 -27.37 41.16
C GLY A 156 -7.50 -28.88 40.99
N LYS A 157 -6.64 -29.29 40.04
CA LYS A 157 -6.31 -30.70 39.81
C LYS A 157 -5.52 -31.38 40.93
N ASN A 158 -4.68 -30.63 41.65
CA ASN A 158 -3.91 -31.18 42.76
C ASN A 158 -4.73 -31.26 44.06
N GLY A 159 -5.81 -30.48 44.20
CA GLY A 159 -6.75 -30.58 45.32
C GLY A 159 -7.66 -31.80 45.22
N GLU A 160 -8.20 -32.08 44.02
CA GLU A 160 -9.07 -33.24 43.78
C GLU A 160 -8.32 -34.58 43.95
N ALA A 161 -7.03 -34.65 43.58
CA ALA A 161 -6.21 -35.86 43.75
C ALA A 161 -5.88 -36.20 45.21
N GLN A 162 -6.01 -35.24 46.15
CA GLN A 162 -5.77 -35.47 47.58
C GLN A 162 -7.04 -35.89 48.34
N GLU A 163 -8.24 -35.67 47.79
CA GLU A 163 -9.52 -36.09 48.39
C GLU A 163 -9.93 -37.53 48.00
N GLU A 164 -9.52 -38.05 46.84
CA GLU A 164 -9.80 -39.46 46.44
C GLU A 164 -8.87 -40.50 47.09
N SER A 165 -7.93 -40.08 47.95
CA SER A 165 -6.95 -40.97 48.62
C SER A 165 -7.21 -41.17 50.12
N ALA A 166 -8.35 -40.71 50.66
CA ALA A 166 -8.74 -40.80 52.07
C ALA A 166 -9.93 -41.73 52.30
#